data_AF-A0A969TSC5-F1
#
_entry.id   AF-A0A969TSC5-F1
#
_cell.length_a   1.000
_cell.length_b   1.000
_cell.length_c   1.000
_cell.angle_alpha   90.00
_cell.angle_beta   90.00
_cell.angle_gamma   90.00
#
_symmetry.space_group_name_H-M   'P 1'
#
loop_
_entity.id
_entity.type
_entity.pdbx_description
1 polymer ?
#
loop_
_entity_poly.entity_id
_entity_poly.type
_entity_poly.pdbx_seq_one_letter_code
_entity_poly.pdbx_strand_id
1 'polypeptide(L)'
;MSKSDPNRVLRLLPLVVGGLGGTLLLVNRLTTTQLTESQARSDVMGTILSAILILVGLIWQQIQPRSPDAVTLIGKEGMELAKDLPDEVKTELAWASHLLLTNTATRTLVVCDREKVLLRRGVLGSNPDVKLGQIVRRVIETQKPIYFVDLKLFPGRIEFDYLPENTQGVICQPMGKHGVLILGANAPRSYTKQDENWVEGIADKLGETLSRYNNEVIAPQS
;
A
#
# COMPACT_ATOMS: atom_id res chain seq x y z
N MET A 1 -15.60 -1.68 15.83
CA MET A 1 -16.58 -0.59 15.65
C MET A 1 -16.05 0.33 14.56
N SER A 2 -16.69 0.36 13.38
CA SER A 2 -16.26 1.23 12.28
C SER A 2 -16.49 2.69 12.68
N LYS A 3 -15.45 3.53 12.62
CA LYS A 3 -15.58 4.98 12.79
C LYS A 3 -16.65 5.49 11.81
N SER A 4 -17.67 6.17 12.32
CA SER A 4 -18.67 6.83 11.49
C SER A 4 -17.97 7.89 10.64
N ASP A 5 -18.08 7.79 9.32
CA ASP A 5 -17.49 8.72 8.38
C ASP A 5 -18.13 10.12 8.57
N PRO A 6 -17.38 11.12 9.07
CA PRO A 6 -17.92 12.43 9.42
C PRO A 6 -18.45 13.18 8.21
N ASN A 7 -17.97 12.87 7.00
CA ASN A 7 -18.34 13.55 5.76
C ASN A 7 -19.46 12.85 5.00
N ARG A 8 -20.11 11.84 5.60
CA ARG A 8 -21.24 11.13 4.98
C ARG A 8 -22.42 12.05 4.68
N VAL A 9 -22.78 12.93 5.61
CA VAL A 9 -23.91 13.87 5.44
C VAL A 9 -23.61 14.85 4.31
N LEU A 10 -22.43 15.46 4.32
CA LEU A 10 -21.97 16.40 3.29
C LEU A 10 -22.01 15.79 1.89
N ARG A 11 -21.64 14.51 1.75
CA ARG A 11 -21.64 13.82 0.44
C ARG A 11 -23.03 13.49 -0.09
N LEU A 12 -24.02 13.37 0.80
CA LEU A 12 -25.40 13.11 0.42
C LEU A 12 -26.16 14.38 0.04
N LEU A 13 -25.66 15.57 0.41
CA LEU A 13 -26.35 16.84 0.15
C LEU A 13 -26.67 17.07 -1.33
N PRO A 14 -25.73 16.94 -2.30
CA PRO A 14 -26.05 17.18 -3.71
C PRO A 14 -27.12 16.19 -4.22
N LEU A 15 -27.05 14.93 -3.79
CA LEU A 15 -28.01 13.90 -4.20
C LEU A 15 -29.42 14.19 -3.65
N VAL A 16 -29.51 14.53 -2.36
CA VAL A 16 -30.79 14.83 -1.70
C VAL A 16 -31.40 16.12 -2.24
N VAL A 17 -30.61 17.19 -2.38
CA VAL A 17 -31.09 18.48 -2.91
C VAL A 17 -31.50 18.34 -4.37
N GLY A 18 -30.71 17.65 -5.20
CA GLY A 18 -31.06 17.39 -6.60
C GLY A 18 -32.32 16.54 -6.76
N GLY A 19 -32.46 15.48 -5.96
CA GLY A 19 -33.66 14.63 -5.97
C GLY A 19 -34.91 15.36 -5.50
N LEU A 20 -34.81 16.12 -4.40
CA LEU A 20 -35.91 16.92 -3.86
C LEU A 20 -36.30 18.04 -4.83
N GLY A 21 -35.32 18.76 -5.39
CA GLY A 21 -35.55 19.82 -6.38
C GLY A 21 -36.24 19.31 -7.65
N GLY A 22 -35.77 18.19 -8.21
CA GLY A 22 -36.39 17.57 -9.38
C GLY A 22 -37.82 17.10 -9.10
N THR A 23 -38.07 16.53 -7.92
CA THR A 23 -39.40 16.09 -7.50
C THR A 23 -40.36 17.28 -7.35
N LEU A 24 -39.92 18.36 -6.71
CA LEU A 24 -40.73 19.58 -6.57
C LEU A 24 -41.05 20.22 -7.92
N LEU A 25 -40.09 20.27 -8.85
CA LEU A 25 -40.33 20.77 -10.21
C LEU A 25 -41.35 19.90 -10.96
N LEU A 26 -41.27 18.58 -10.81
CA LEU A 26 -42.25 17.66 -11.41
C LEU A 26 -43.66 17.89 -10.84
N VAL A 27 -43.78 18.00 -9.51
CA VAL A 27 -45.07 18.28 -8.85
C VAL A 27 -45.61 19.64 -9.28
N ASN A 28 -44.76 20.67 -9.32
CA ASN A 28 -45.12 22.00 -9.81
C ASN A 28 -45.65 21.93 -11.26
N ARG A 29 -44.99 21.12 -12.10
CA ARG A 29 -45.40 20.94 -13.49
C ARG A 29 -46.74 20.24 -13.65
N LEU A 30 -47.02 19.23 -12.82
CA LEU A 30 -48.28 18.46 -12.87
C LEU A 30 -49.48 19.24 -12.31
N THR A 31 -49.24 20.21 -11.43
CA THR A 31 -50.29 21.01 -10.77
C THR A 31 -50.56 22.35 -11.47
N THR A 32 -49.70 22.78 -12.38
CA THR A 32 -49.86 24.04 -13.13
C THR A 32 -50.85 23.86 -14.30
N THR A 33 -51.91 24.67 -14.33
CA THR A 33 -52.96 24.61 -15.37
C THR A 33 -52.68 25.48 -16.60
N GLN A 34 -52.00 26.62 -16.44
CA GLN A 34 -51.55 27.49 -17.52
C GLN A 34 -50.07 27.78 -17.37
N LEU A 35 -49.29 27.45 -18.40
CA LEU A 35 -47.84 27.59 -18.39
C LEU A 35 -47.42 28.91 -19.02
N THR A 36 -46.70 29.75 -18.27
CA THR A 36 -46.06 30.95 -18.82
C THR A 36 -44.71 30.62 -19.46
N GLU A 37 -44.27 31.42 -20.44
CA GLU A 37 -42.97 31.20 -21.09
C GLU A 37 -41.79 31.33 -20.11
N SER A 38 -41.87 32.25 -19.15
CA SER A 38 -40.85 32.41 -18.11
C SER A 38 -40.76 31.18 -17.20
N GLN A 39 -41.91 30.61 -16.83
CA GLN A 39 -41.98 29.38 -16.05
C GLN A 39 -41.40 28.19 -16.83
N ALA A 40 -41.73 28.05 -18.12
CA ALA A 40 -41.17 26.99 -18.96
C ALA A 40 -39.63 27.05 -19.03
N ARG A 41 -39.05 28.25 -19.19
CA ARG A 41 -37.59 28.43 -19.19
C ARG A 41 -36.97 28.08 -17.83
N SER A 42 -37.61 28.48 -16.73
CA SER A 42 -37.12 28.18 -15.38
C SER A 42 -37.21 26.68 -15.05
N ASP A 43 -38.28 26.00 -15.49
CA ASP A 43 -38.44 24.55 -15.29
C ASP A 43 -37.29 23.77 -15.95
N VAL A 44 -36.91 24.16 -17.17
CA VAL A 44 -35.79 23.54 -17.90
C VAL A 44 -34.48 23.74 -17.14
N MET A 45 -34.17 24.98 -16.74
CA MET A 45 -32.95 25.27 -15.98
C MET A 45 -32.92 24.53 -14.63
N GLY A 46 -34.04 24.48 -13.92
CA GLY A 46 -34.16 23.76 -12.65
C GLY A 46 -34.02 22.25 -12.80
N THR A 47 -34.53 21.68 -13.90
CA THR A 47 -34.39 20.25 -14.20
C THR A 47 -32.93 19.90 -14.50
N ILE A 48 -32.25 20.73 -15.30
CA ILE A 48 -30.81 20.57 -15.58
C ILE A 48 -30.01 20.67 -14.29
N LEU A 49 -30.27 21.66 -13.44
CA LEU A 49 -29.61 21.82 -12.15
C LEU A 49 -29.79 20.59 -11.24
N SER A 50 -31.02 20.05 -11.18
CA SER A 50 -31.34 18.86 -10.40
C SER A 50 -30.57 17.63 -10.90
N ALA A 51 -30.49 17.45 -12.23
CA ALA A 51 -29.71 16.37 -12.84
C ALA A 51 -28.21 16.50 -12.56
N ILE A 52 -27.65 17.71 -12.64
CA ILE A 52 -26.24 17.98 -12.31
C ILE A 52 -25.97 17.67 -10.84
N LEU A 53 -26.83 18.11 -9.92
CA LEU A 53 -26.68 17.85 -8.49
C LEU A 53 -26.71 16.35 -8.15
N ILE A 54 -27.59 15.59 -8.80
CA ILE A 54 -27.64 14.13 -8.69
C ILE A 54 -26.33 13.51 -9.19
N LEU A 55 -25.85 13.91 -10.37
CA LEU A 55 -24.60 13.40 -10.95
C LEU A 55 -23.40 13.68 -10.05
N VAL A 56 -23.28 14.90 -9.52
CA VAL A 56 -22.23 15.28 -8.57
C VAL A 56 -22.31 14.43 -7.31
N GLY A 57 -23.50 14.21 -6.76
CA GLY A 57 -23.73 13.34 -5.61
C GLY A 57 -23.28 11.90 -5.87
N LEU A 58 -23.58 11.36 -7.05
CA LEU A 58 -23.15 10.01 -7.46
C LEU A 58 -21.63 9.92 -7.62
N ILE A 59 -20.98 10.92 -8.21
CA ILE A 59 -19.52 10.97 -8.34
C ILE A 59 -18.87 10.98 -6.94
N TRP A 60 -19.40 11.77 -6.01
CA TRP A 60 -18.90 11.84 -4.63
C TRP A 60 -19.04 10.54 -3.84
N GLN A 61 -20.01 9.69 -4.18
CA GLN A 61 -20.15 8.36 -3.58
C GLN A 61 -19.12 7.35 -4.11
N GLN A 62 -18.63 7.50 -5.34
CA GLN A 62 -17.68 6.57 -5.95
C GLN A 62 -16.24 6.73 -5.44
N ILE A 63 -15.91 7.84 -4.76
CA ILE A 63 -14.54 8.22 -4.38
C ILE A 63 -14.05 7.53 -3.08
N GLN A 64 -14.75 6.53 -2.54
CA GLN A 64 -14.23 5.78 -1.38
C GLN A 64 -13.49 4.51 -1.84
N PRO A 65 -12.14 4.50 -1.85
CA PRO A 65 -11.41 3.24 -1.97
C PRO A 65 -11.78 2.39 -0.76
N ARG A 66 -12.40 1.22 -1.01
CA ARG A 66 -12.59 0.23 0.05
C ARG A 66 -11.21 -0.14 0.58
N SER A 67 -10.96 0.15 1.85
CA SER A 67 -9.75 -0.32 2.52
C SER A 67 -9.71 -1.85 2.42
N PRO A 68 -8.62 -2.45 1.93
CA PRO A 68 -8.53 -3.90 1.81
C PRO A 68 -8.68 -4.56 3.19
N ASP A 69 -9.33 -5.72 3.24
CA ASP A 69 -9.51 -6.46 4.49
C ASP A 69 -8.16 -6.88 5.06
N ALA A 70 -7.73 -6.20 6.11
CA ALA A 70 -6.47 -6.44 6.79
C ALA A 70 -6.61 -7.63 7.75
N VAL A 71 -5.67 -8.57 7.67
CA VAL A 71 -5.59 -9.72 8.59
C VAL A 71 -4.59 -9.45 9.71
N THR A 72 -4.76 -10.13 10.84
CA THR A 72 -3.69 -10.19 11.85
C THR A 72 -2.68 -11.24 11.41
N LEU A 73 -1.41 -10.84 11.20
CA LEU A 73 -0.38 -11.78 10.78
C LEU A 73 -0.10 -12.83 11.86
N ILE A 74 0.13 -14.06 11.43
CA ILE A 74 0.45 -15.19 12.31
C ILE A 74 1.97 -15.22 12.53
N GLY A 75 2.39 -15.01 13.76
CA GLY A 75 3.82 -15.02 14.12
C GLY A 75 4.09 -14.28 15.41
N LYS A 76 5.36 -14.17 15.77
CA LYS A 76 5.82 -13.37 16.93
C LYS A 76 6.46 -12.09 16.44
N GLU A 77 6.18 -10.98 17.10
CA GLU A 77 6.92 -9.74 16.84
C GLU A 77 8.35 -9.86 17.35
N GLY A 78 9.32 -9.47 16.52
CA GLY A 78 10.73 -9.57 16.87
C GLY A 78 11.66 -8.85 15.91
N MET A 79 12.94 -8.87 16.26
CA MET A 79 14.06 -8.39 15.46
C MET A 79 15.21 -9.37 15.60
N GLU A 80 15.72 -9.87 14.48
CA GLU A 80 16.86 -10.78 14.41
C GLU A 80 17.89 -10.18 13.47
N LEU A 81 19.09 -9.88 13.98
CA LEU A 81 20.21 -9.33 13.21
C LEU A 81 21.32 -10.38 13.10
N ALA A 82 22.04 -10.38 11.97
CA ALA A 82 23.25 -11.16 11.83
C ALA A 82 24.34 -10.67 12.80
N LYS A 83 24.96 -11.60 13.54
CA LYS A 83 25.87 -11.29 14.64
C LYS A 83 27.18 -10.66 14.17
N ASP A 84 27.63 -11.04 12.98
CA ASP A 84 28.91 -10.69 12.37
C ASP A 84 28.89 -9.38 11.58
N LEU A 85 27.84 -8.56 11.74
CA LEU A 85 27.77 -7.22 11.17
C LEU A 85 28.43 -6.18 12.08
N PRO A 86 29.11 -5.15 11.53
CA PRO A 86 29.55 -3.99 12.30
C PRO A 86 28.38 -3.25 12.92
N ASP A 87 28.66 -2.55 14.02
CA ASP A 87 27.62 -1.82 14.77
C ASP A 87 26.99 -0.68 13.95
N GLU A 88 27.76 -0.06 13.05
CA GLU A 88 27.22 0.95 12.11
C GLU A 88 26.17 0.34 11.18
N VAL A 89 26.47 -0.81 10.57
CA VAL A 89 25.54 -1.52 9.67
C VAL A 89 24.32 -2.02 10.44
N LYS A 90 24.50 -2.56 11.66
CA LYS A 90 23.39 -2.98 12.53
C LYS A 90 22.46 -1.81 12.85
N THR A 91 23.04 -0.66 13.20
CA THR A 91 22.29 0.56 13.52
C THR A 91 21.49 1.00 12.31
N GLU A 92 22.09 1.03 11.13
CA GLU A 92 21.44 1.43 9.89
C GLU A 92 20.31 0.49 9.47
N LEU A 93 20.53 -0.82 9.56
CA LEU A 93 19.48 -1.82 9.34
C LEU A 93 18.33 -1.67 10.34
N ALA A 94 18.64 -1.39 11.60
CA ALA A 94 17.63 -1.13 12.63
C ALA A 94 16.83 0.14 12.35
N TRP A 95 17.45 1.22 11.87
CA TRP A 95 16.75 2.45 11.51
C TRP A 95 15.88 2.27 10.26
N ALA A 96 16.46 1.74 9.18
CA ALA A 96 15.75 1.52 7.92
C ALA A 96 14.52 0.62 8.11
N SER A 97 14.68 -0.50 8.82
CA SER A 97 13.58 -1.41 9.10
C SER A 97 12.50 -0.80 10.00
N HIS A 98 12.90 0.06 10.95
CA HIS A 98 11.92 0.76 11.79
C HIS A 98 11.08 1.69 10.92
N LEU A 99 11.73 2.52 10.10
CA LEU A 99 11.07 3.49 9.24
C LEU A 99 10.10 2.81 8.27
N LEU A 100 10.48 1.69 7.69
CA LEU A 100 9.60 0.91 6.81
C LEU A 100 8.38 0.37 7.55
N LEU A 101 8.54 -0.20 8.75
CA LEU A 101 7.43 -0.73 9.54
C LEU A 101 6.47 0.35 10.06
N THR A 102 6.96 1.57 10.32
CA THR A 102 6.15 2.65 10.90
C THR A 102 5.54 3.58 9.87
N ASN A 103 6.18 3.76 8.70
CA ASN A 103 5.76 4.74 7.69
C ASN A 103 5.16 4.12 6.44
N THR A 104 5.14 2.78 6.32
CA THR A 104 4.50 2.09 5.18
C THR A 104 3.50 1.04 5.67
N ALA A 105 2.82 0.37 4.73
CA ALA A 105 1.94 -0.77 5.03
C ALA A 105 2.69 -2.05 5.47
N THR A 106 4.02 -2.04 5.50
CA THR A 106 4.85 -3.18 5.89
C THR A 106 4.58 -3.61 7.34
N ARG A 107 4.51 -4.92 7.58
CA ARG A 107 4.39 -5.52 8.93
C ARG A 107 5.47 -6.55 9.24
N THR A 108 6.17 -7.01 8.22
CA THR A 108 7.29 -7.93 8.34
C THR A 108 8.29 -7.60 7.23
N LEU A 109 9.57 -7.76 7.50
CA LEU A 109 10.60 -7.53 6.51
C LEU A 109 11.79 -8.45 6.73
N VAL A 110 12.47 -8.74 5.63
CA VAL A 110 13.70 -9.51 5.58
C VAL A 110 14.68 -8.78 4.66
N VAL A 111 15.91 -8.62 5.14
CA VAL A 111 17.02 -8.05 4.38
C VAL A 111 18.03 -9.15 4.13
N CYS A 112 18.36 -9.38 2.85
CA CYS A 112 19.37 -10.36 2.45
C CYS A 112 20.42 -9.69 1.56
N ASP A 113 21.67 -10.10 1.70
CA ASP A 113 22.79 -9.74 0.81
C ASP A 113 23.63 -10.98 0.53
N ARG A 114 23.95 -11.25 -0.74
CA ARG A 114 24.75 -12.42 -1.17
C ARG A 114 24.26 -13.76 -0.56
N GLU A 115 22.95 -13.99 -0.62
CA GLU A 115 22.27 -15.16 -0.04
C GLU A 115 22.36 -15.30 1.49
N LYS A 116 22.89 -14.28 2.18
CA LYS A 116 22.95 -14.23 3.63
C LYS A 116 21.88 -13.31 4.19
N VAL A 117 21.15 -13.80 5.20
CA VAL A 117 20.17 -12.99 5.94
C VAL A 117 20.89 -12.03 6.87
N LEU A 118 20.64 -10.74 6.71
CA LEU A 118 21.23 -9.68 7.53
C LEU A 118 20.28 -9.24 8.64
N LEU A 119 18.98 -9.14 8.34
CA LEU A 119 17.96 -8.70 9.26
C LEU A 119 16.61 -9.39 8.97
N ARG A 120 15.90 -9.78 10.02
CA ARG A 120 14.46 -10.06 10.00
C ARG A 120 13.79 -9.19 11.06
N ARG A 121 12.69 -8.51 10.74
CA ARG A 121 12.00 -7.65 11.70
C ARG A 121 10.50 -7.58 11.45
N GLY A 122 9.73 -7.35 12.51
CA GLY A 122 8.28 -7.21 12.48
C GLY A 122 7.64 -8.51 12.94
N VAL A 123 6.55 -8.94 12.31
CA VAL A 123 5.95 -10.25 12.59
C VAL A 123 6.78 -11.33 11.89
N LEU A 124 7.50 -12.13 12.66
CA LEU A 124 8.39 -13.17 12.16
C LEU A 124 7.58 -14.41 11.75
N GLY A 125 7.88 -14.95 10.58
CA GLY A 125 7.36 -16.23 10.11
C GLY A 125 7.91 -17.40 10.92
N SER A 126 7.16 -18.51 10.94
CA SER A 126 7.51 -19.74 11.68
C SER A 126 8.81 -20.37 11.20
N ASN A 127 9.11 -20.28 9.90
CA ASN A 127 10.38 -20.77 9.34
C ASN A 127 11.48 -19.71 9.54
N PRO A 128 12.55 -19.99 10.31
CA PRO A 128 13.67 -19.08 10.46
C PRO A 128 14.65 -19.09 9.29
N ASP A 129 14.64 -20.15 8.47
CA ASP A 129 15.56 -20.33 7.35
C ASP A 129 15.03 -19.61 6.09
N VAL A 130 15.75 -18.59 5.64
CA VAL A 130 15.35 -17.78 4.48
C VAL A 130 16.02 -18.33 3.23
N LYS A 131 15.27 -19.10 2.44
CA LYS A 131 15.74 -19.61 1.15
C LYS A 131 15.28 -18.69 0.03
N LEU A 132 16.23 -18.07 -0.67
CA LEU A 132 15.92 -17.20 -1.81
C LEU A 132 15.46 -18.04 -3.02
N GLY A 133 14.17 -17.96 -3.32
CA GLY A 133 13.54 -18.57 -4.48
C GLY A 133 13.89 -17.90 -5.82
N GLN A 134 13.31 -18.40 -6.92
CA GLN A 134 13.62 -17.92 -8.26
C GLN A 134 13.18 -16.47 -8.48
N ILE A 135 12.07 -16.06 -7.85
CA ILE A 135 11.53 -14.70 -7.98
C ILE A 135 12.51 -13.69 -7.43
N VAL A 136 13.02 -13.95 -6.23
CA VAL A 136 13.96 -13.07 -5.57
C VAL A 136 15.29 -13.01 -6.34
N ARG A 137 15.77 -14.15 -6.84
CA ARG A 137 16.95 -14.18 -7.72
C ARG A 137 16.74 -13.34 -8.98
N ARG A 138 15.56 -13.44 -9.60
CA ARG A 138 15.22 -12.63 -10.78
C ARG A 138 15.22 -11.13 -10.48
N VAL A 139 14.74 -10.71 -9.31
CA VAL A 139 14.79 -9.31 -8.85
C VAL A 139 16.24 -8.82 -8.75
N ILE A 140 17.12 -9.64 -8.16
CA ILE A 140 18.55 -9.32 -8.04
C ILE A 140 19.20 -9.24 -9.43
N GLU A 141 18.93 -10.18 -10.33
CA GLU A 141 19.52 -10.21 -11.67
C GLU A 141 19.05 -9.05 -12.56
N THR A 142 17.75 -8.76 -12.53
CA THR A 142 17.15 -7.74 -13.40
C THR A 142 17.24 -6.34 -12.81
N GLN A 143 17.54 -6.23 -11.50
CA GLN A 143 17.49 -4.99 -10.73
C GLN A 143 16.14 -4.27 -10.89
N LYS A 144 15.06 -5.05 -11.04
CA LYS A 144 13.69 -4.55 -11.14
C LYS A 144 12.86 -5.04 -9.96
N PRO A 145 12.20 -4.14 -9.22
CA PRO A 145 11.35 -4.56 -8.13
C PRO A 145 10.13 -5.32 -8.62
N ILE A 146 9.65 -6.24 -7.78
CA ILE A 146 8.41 -6.99 -8.03
C ILE A 146 7.48 -6.76 -6.85
N TYR A 147 6.26 -6.33 -7.14
CA TYR A 147 5.19 -6.16 -6.16
C TYR A 147 4.05 -7.15 -6.42
N PHE A 148 3.85 -8.06 -5.46
CA PHE A 148 2.69 -8.94 -5.39
C PHE A 148 1.56 -8.26 -4.61
N VAL A 149 0.56 -7.80 -5.33
CA VAL A 149 -0.63 -7.12 -4.77
C VAL A 149 -1.52 -8.04 -3.94
N ASP A 150 -1.52 -9.35 -4.24
CA ASP A 150 -2.22 -10.37 -3.48
C ASP A 150 -1.47 -11.70 -3.63
N LEU A 151 -0.75 -12.07 -2.57
CA LEU A 151 0.10 -13.25 -2.54
C LEU A 151 -0.71 -14.55 -2.65
N LYS A 152 -1.98 -14.56 -2.23
CA LYS A 152 -2.83 -15.76 -2.33
C LYS A 152 -3.09 -16.16 -3.77
N LEU A 153 -3.13 -15.20 -4.68
CA LEU A 153 -3.33 -15.43 -6.11
C LEU A 153 -2.11 -16.04 -6.80
N PHE A 154 -0.95 -16.02 -6.13
CA PHE A 154 0.31 -16.45 -6.73
C PHE A 154 0.65 -17.91 -6.32
N PRO A 155 0.82 -18.84 -7.28
CA PRO A 155 1.11 -20.25 -6.98
C PRO A 155 2.48 -20.45 -6.31
N GLY A 156 3.48 -19.68 -6.74
CA GLY A 156 4.85 -19.74 -6.20
C GLY A 156 5.04 -19.02 -4.87
N ARG A 157 3.96 -18.70 -4.14
CA ARG A 157 4.03 -18.03 -2.83
C ARG A 157 4.80 -18.83 -1.77
N ILE A 158 4.99 -20.13 -2.02
CA ILE A 158 5.80 -21.04 -1.19
C ILE A 158 7.26 -20.59 -1.09
N GLU A 159 7.76 -19.75 -2.01
CA GLU A 159 9.10 -19.17 -1.94
C GLU A 159 9.27 -18.13 -0.81
N PHE A 160 8.16 -17.72 -0.17
CA PHE A 160 8.14 -16.74 0.92
C PHE A 160 7.75 -17.38 2.27
N ASP A 161 8.05 -18.67 2.45
CA ASP A 161 7.73 -19.43 3.67
C ASP A 161 8.39 -18.91 4.96
N TYR A 162 9.42 -18.08 4.83
CA TYR A 162 10.06 -17.35 5.93
C TYR A 162 9.30 -16.09 6.40
N LEU A 163 8.27 -15.67 5.66
CA LEU A 163 7.29 -14.65 6.09
C LEU A 163 6.11 -15.33 6.82
N PRO A 164 5.27 -14.59 7.57
CA PRO A 164 4.01 -15.10 8.09
C PRO A 164 3.16 -15.75 6.99
N GLU A 165 2.61 -16.94 7.28
CA GLU A 165 1.88 -17.76 6.29
C GLU A 165 0.69 -17.03 5.66
N ASN A 166 0.09 -16.10 6.41
CA ASN A 166 -1.04 -15.29 5.97
C ASN A 166 -0.64 -13.88 5.51
N THR A 167 0.60 -13.69 5.04
CA THR A 167 1.01 -12.46 4.36
C THR A 167 0.14 -12.22 3.12
N GLN A 168 -0.35 -11.00 2.93
CA GLN A 168 -1.29 -10.66 1.86
C GLN A 168 -0.60 -9.96 0.68
N GLY A 169 0.37 -9.08 0.95
CA GLY A 169 1.12 -8.36 -0.08
C GLY A 169 2.62 -8.50 0.14
N VAL A 170 3.39 -8.59 -0.94
CA VAL A 170 4.86 -8.71 -0.86
C VAL A 170 5.53 -7.78 -1.86
N ILE A 171 6.49 -6.98 -1.42
CA ILE A 171 7.42 -6.26 -2.29
C ILE A 171 8.79 -6.91 -2.18
N CYS A 172 9.39 -7.23 -3.32
CA CYS A 172 10.80 -7.60 -3.44
C CYS A 172 11.51 -6.44 -4.12
N GLN A 173 12.28 -5.68 -3.35
CA GLN A 173 13.03 -4.52 -3.82
C GLN A 173 14.52 -4.88 -3.92
N PRO A 174 15.19 -4.70 -5.07
CA PRO A 174 16.63 -4.89 -5.15
C PRO A 174 17.34 -3.85 -4.27
N MET A 175 18.46 -4.27 -3.65
CA MET A 175 19.24 -3.45 -2.73
C MET A 175 20.72 -3.58 -3.11
N GLY A 176 21.23 -2.61 -3.85
CA GLY A 176 22.56 -2.72 -4.46
C GLY A 176 22.67 -3.91 -5.44
N LYS A 177 23.90 -4.37 -5.71
CA LYS A 177 24.16 -5.39 -6.75
C LYS A 177 23.73 -6.81 -6.37
N HIS A 178 23.76 -7.14 -5.08
CA HIS A 178 23.60 -8.53 -4.60
C HIS A 178 22.61 -8.65 -3.45
N GLY A 179 21.98 -7.54 -3.06
CA GLY A 179 21.04 -7.50 -1.95
C GLY A 179 19.60 -7.40 -2.43
N VAL A 180 18.70 -7.76 -1.52
CA VAL A 180 17.26 -7.64 -1.70
C VAL A 180 16.60 -7.34 -0.36
N LEU A 181 15.63 -6.45 -0.41
CA LEU A 181 14.73 -6.10 0.67
C LEU A 181 13.35 -6.72 0.35
N ILE A 182 12.91 -7.63 1.21
CA ILE A 182 11.61 -8.32 1.08
C ILE A 182 10.68 -7.79 2.16
N LEU A 183 9.52 -7.27 1.76
CA LEU A 183 8.57 -6.60 2.65
C LEU A 183 7.21 -7.28 2.55
N GLY A 184 6.66 -7.72 3.68
CA GLY A 184 5.33 -8.33 3.77
C GLY A 184 4.31 -7.40 4.41
N ALA A 185 3.12 -7.32 3.82
CA ALA A 185 1.98 -6.57 4.32
C ALA A 185 0.83 -7.50 4.71
N ASN A 186 0.00 -7.02 5.63
CA ASN A 186 -1.13 -7.77 6.17
C ASN A 186 -2.47 -7.51 5.45
N ALA A 187 -2.45 -6.76 4.35
CA ALA A 187 -3.63 -6.48 3.52
C ALA A 187 -3.21 -6.51 2.03
N PRO A 188 -4.07 -6.98 1.11
CA PRO A 188 -3.76 -6.96 -0.31
C PRO A 188 -3.82 -5.52 -0.84
N ARG A 189 -3.08 -5.19 -1.91
CA ARG A 189 -3.05 -3.86 -2.55
C ARG A 189 -2.79 -2.71 -1.56
N SER A 190 -2.01 -2.97 -0.51
CA SER A 190 -1.83 -2.05 0.60
C SER A 190 -0.76 -0.97 0.37
N TYR A 191 0.22 -1.26 -0.50
CA TYR A 191 1.27 -0.30 -0.82
C TYR A 191 0.78 0.71 -1.86
N THR A 192 1.02 1.98 -1.58
CA THR A 192 0.83 3.10 -2.49
C THR A 192 2.09 3.37 -3.31
N LYS A 193 2.00 4.19 -4.37
CA LYS A 193 3.19 4.66 -5.10
C LYS A 193 4.19 5.37 -4.19
N GLN A 194 3.68 6.10 -3.19
CA GLN A 194 4.56 6.77 -2.24
C GLN A 194 5.32 5.76 -1.37
N ASP A 195 4.66 4.69 -0.94
CA ASP A 195 5.33 3.60 -0.21
C ASP A 195 6.39 2.93 -1.08
N GLU A 196 6.08 2.62 -2.35
CA GLU A 196 7.04 2.04 -3.31
C GLU A 196 8.29 2.92 -3.45
N ASN A 197 8.12 4.24 -3.60
CA ASN A 197 9.25 5.18 -3.67
C ASN A 197 10.06 5.25 -2.36
N TRP A 198 9.39 5.19 -1.20
CA TRP A 198 10.08 5.12 0.10
C TRP A 198 10.91 3.84 0.24
N VAL A 199 10.34 2.72 -0.20
CA VAL A 199 11.01 1.42 -0.20
C VAL A 199 12.24 1.44 -1.10
N GLU A 200 12.11 1.98 -2.31
CA GLU A 200 13.22 2.15 -3.25
C GLU A 200 14.34 3.03 -2.65
N GLY A 201 14.01 4.22 -2.15
CA GLY A 201 15.02 5.13 -1.58
C GLY A 201 15.74 4.54 -0.36
N ILE A 202 15.03 3.80 0.50
CA ILE A 202 15.65 3.10 1.64
C ILE A 202 16.55 1.95 1.15
N ALA A 203 16.11 1.19 0.15
CA ALA A 203 16.90 0.11 -0.42
C ALA A 203 18.18 0.63 -1.10
N ASP A 204 18.12 1.75 -1.80
CA ASP A 204 19.31 2.37 -2.41
C ASP A 204 20.33 2.77 -1.34
N LYS A 205 19.87 3.46 -0.29
CA LYS A 205 20.71 3.87 0.84
C LYS A 205 21.35 2.69 1.56
N LEU A 206 20.57 1.63 1.81
CA LEU A 206 21.08 0.40 2.42
C LEU A 206 22.08 -0.31 1.50
N GLY A 207 21.81 -0.35 0.19
CA GLY A 207 22.70 -0.91 -0.81
C GLY A 207 24.05 -0.21 -0.84
N GLU A 208 24.08 1.12 -0.76
CA GLU A 208 25.32 1.89 -0.64
C GLU A 208 26.08 1.59 0.66
N THR A 209 25.36 1.53 1.79
CA THR A 209 25.94 1.22 3.10
C THR A 209 26.61 -0.16 3.09
N LEU A 210 25.93 -1.17 2.55
CA LEU A 210 26.46 -2.54 2.45
C LEU A 210 27.59 -2.66 1.43
N SER A 211 27.53 -1.89 0.33
CA SER A 211 28.62 -1.83 -0.64
C SER A 211 29.90 -1.30 -0.01
N ARG A 212 29.82 -0.21 0.78
CA ARG A 212 30.97 0.35 1.51
C ARG A 212 31.54 -0.65 2.51
N TYR A 213 30.69 -1.24 3.35
CA TYR A 213 31.09 -2.29 4.29
C TYR A 213 31.81 -3.45 3.59
N ASN A 214 31.24 -3.97 2.50
CA ASN A 214 31.83 -5.07 1.76
C ASN A 214 33.19 -4.71 1.13
N ASN A 215 33.39 -3.47 0.71
CA ASN A 215 34.68 -3.00 0.16
C ASN A 215 35.74 -2.84 1.26
N GLU A 216 35.36 -2.39 2.45
CA GLU A 216 36.26 -2.27 3.61
C GLU A 216 36.72 -3.64 4.13
N VAL A 217 35.85 -4.65 4.09
CA VAL A 217 36.20 -6.04 4.43
C VAL A 217 37.16 -6.68 3.41
N ILE A 218 37.14 -6.22 2.15
CA ILE A 218 38.04 -6.71 1.08
C ILE A 218 39.39 -5.96 1.09
N ALA A 219 39.48 -4.82 1.77
CA ALA A 219 40.71 -4.03 1.91
C ALA A 219 41.36 -4.13 3.31
N PRO A 220 41.62 -5.32 3.90
CA PRO A 220 42.41 -5.37 5.10
C PRO A 220 43.89 -5.11 4.76
N GLN A 221 44.36 -3.92 5.14
CA GLN A 221 45.75 -3.54 5.40
C GLN A 221 46.72 -3.62 4.20
N SER A 222 46.92 -2.47 3.54
CA SER A 222 48.22 -2.12 2.93
C SER A 222 49.00 -1.23 3.88
#